data_AF-A0A7X1APQ1-F1
#
_entry.id   AF-A0A7X1APQ1-F1
#
_cell.length_a   1.000
_cell.length_b   1.000
_cell.length_c   1.000
_cell.angle_alpha   90.00
_cell.angle_beta   90.00
_cell.angle_gamma   90.00
#
_symmetry.space_group_name_H-M   'P 1'
#
loop_
_entity.id
_entity.type
_entity.pdbx_description
1 polymer ?
#
loop_
_entity_poly.entity_id
_entity_poly.type
_entity_poly.pdbx_seq_one_letter_code
_entity_poly.pdbx_strand_id
1 'polypeptide(L)'
;MSDEQVKSRIDALREQLSDDIYTKTKWEGRQTDWLVQWFAAFVNDAEAEVSIPVTFTIGGNLVSGNLISEAAYFENLASNFAMALPDVAKDAGKELIMALQPKLTADEDDRLACQFVHLKNAQVFTGASQPVPSIGTLWRGKISSVEGFSLGSLSVASQN
;
A
#
# COMPACT_ATOMS: atom_id res chain seq x y z
N MET A 1 -3.04 12.29 28.13
CA MET A 1 -3.69 13.02 27.02
C MET A 1 -5.14 12.56 26.99
N SER A 2 -6.09 13.50 26.89
CA SER A 2 -7.51 13.13 26.71
C SER A 2 -7.78 12.77 25.26
N ASP A 3 -8.83 11.99 25.01
CA ASP A 3 -9.25 11.57 23.66
C ASP A 3 -9.50 12.78 22.74
N GLU A 4 -9.96 13.89 23.31
CA GLU A 4 -10.18 15.16 22.62
C GLU A 4 -8.89 15.81 22.10
N GLN A 5 -7.80 15.68 22.87
CA GLN A 5 -6.48 16.17 22.47
C GLN A 5 -5.85 15.32 21.36
N VAL A 6 -6.13 14.01 21.34
CA VAL A 6 -5.66 13.11 20.28
C VAL A 6 -6.38 13.45 18.97
N LYS A 7 -7.71 13.59 19.00
CA LYS A 7 -8.52 13.91 17.84
C LYS A 7 -8.13 15.24 17.18
N SER A 8 -7.98 16.30 17.98
CA SER A 8 -7.56 17.62 17.48
C SER A 8 -6.20 17.60 16.79
N ARG A 9 -5.24 16.80 17.29
CA ARG A 9 -3.92 16.65 16.67
C ARG A 9 -3.97 15.88 15.35
N ILE A 10 -4.81 14.85 15.26
CA ILE A 10 -5.01 14.09 14.03
C ILE A 10 -5.58 15.01 12.93
N ASP A 11 -6.55 15.86 13.26
CA ASP A 11 -7.19 16.74 12.29
C ASP A 11 -6.25 17.84 11.78
N ALA A 12 -5.47 18.46 12.67
CA ALA A 12 -4.48 19.47 12.28
C ALA A 12 -3.36 18.91 11.38
N LEU A 13 -2.90 17.69 11.66
CA LEU A 13 -1.89 17.01 10.84
C LEU A 13 -2.41 16.68 9.44
N ARG A 14 -3.68 16.27 9.32
CA ARG A 14 -4.31 15.96 8.03
C ARG A 14 -4.33 17.16 7.10
N GLU A 15 -4.72 18.32 7.61
CA GLU A 15 -4.85 19.55 6.81
C GLU A 15 -3.49 20.01 6.25
N GLN A 16 -2.46 20.11 7.11
CA GLN A 16 -1.12 20.52 6.67
C GLN A 16 -0.45 19.52 5.73
N LEU A 17 -0.67 18.22 5.95
CA LEU A 17 -0.10 17.20 5.08
C LEU A 17 -0.76 17.18 3.69
N SER A 18 -2.03 17.59 3.57
CA SER A 18 -2.79 17.40 2.33
C SER A 18 -2.27 18.28 1.17
N ASP A 19 -2.01 19.56 1.40
CA ASP A 19 -1.66 20.52 0.34
C ASP A 19 -0.22 20.34 -0.22
N ASP A 20 0.76 20.16 0.66
CA ASP A 20 2.16 19.96 0.25
C ASP A 20 2.36 18.57 -0.40
N ILE A 21 1.68 17.54 0.12
CA ILE A 21 1.69 16.21 -0.49
C ILE A 21 1.03 16.26 -1.86
N TYR A 22 -0.09 16.99 -2.00
CA TYR A 22 -0.81 17.10 -3.26
C TYR A 22 0.10 17.64 -4.37
N THR A 23 0.75 18.79 -4.13
CA THR A 23 1.61 19.43 -5.13
C THR A 23 2.78 18.55 -5.52
N LYS A 24 3.47 17.96 -4.54
CA LYS A 24 4.62 17.09 -4.80
C LYS A 24 4.24 15.82 -5.56
N THR A 25 3.16 15.18 -5.13
CA THR A 25 2.65 13.93 -5.72
C THR A 25 2.26 14.11 -7.19
N LYS A 26 1.61 15.23 -7.53
CA LYS A 26 1.22 15.57 -8.91
C LYS A 26 2.43 15.74 -9.84
N TRP A 27 3.57 16.20 -9.33
CA TRP A 27 4.81 16.36 -10.10
C TRP A 27 5.61 15.06 -10.22
N GLU A 28 5.81 14.33 -9.12
CA GLU A 28 6.54 13.05 -9.12
C GLU A 28 5.83 11.97 -9.95
N GLY A 29 4.49 12.00 -9.98
CA GLY A 29 3.70 11.08 -10.79
C GLY A 29 4.02 11.11 -12.29
N ARG A 30 4.51 12.24 -12.83
CA ARG A 30 4.87 12.37 -14.25
C ARG A 30 6.22 11.75 -14.62
N GLN A 31 7.08 11.49 -13.64
CA GLN A 31 8.40 10.85 -13.80
C GLN A 31 8.35 9.35 -13.48
N THR A 32 7.16 8.83 -13.18
CA THR A 32 6.91 7.48 -12.70
C THR A 32 6.30 6.64 -13.82
N ASP A 33 6.50 5.32 -13.82
CA ASP A 33 5.94 4.44 -14.85
C ASP A 33 4.41 4.53 -14.88
N TRP A 34 3.88 5.08 -15.98
CA TRP A 34 2.45 5.36 -16.15
C TRP A 34 1.60 4.10 -16.13
N LEU A 35 2.13 2.95 -16.55
CA LEU A 35 1.38 1.70 -16.64
C LEU A 35 1.25 1.06 -15.26
N VAL A 36 2.29 1.12 -14.44
CA VAL A 36 2.20 0.68 -13.03
C VAL A 36 1.23 1.57 -12.25
N GLN A 37 1.25 2.88 -12.50
CA GLN A 37 0.25 3.80 -11.92
C GLN A 37 -1.17 3.45 -12.36
N TRP A 38 -1.35 3.12 -13.64
CA TRP A 38 -2.65 2.70 -14.16
C TRP A 38 -3.14 1.43 -13.46
N PHE A 39 -2.30 0.42 -13.24
CA PHE A 39 -2.70 -0.76 -12.47
C PHE A 39 -3.10 -0.44 -11.04
N ALA A 40 -2.36 0.46 -10.38
CA ALA A 40 -2.70 0.90 -9.02
C ALA A 40 -4.05 1.64 -8.99
N ALA A 41 -4.30 2.54 -9.94
CA ALA A 41 -5.58 3.23 -10.08
C ALA A 41 -6.73 2.24 -10.38
N PHE A 42 -6.50 1.29 -11.29
CA PHE A 42 -7.48 0.29 -11.68
C PHE A 42 -7.97 -0.54 -10.49
N VAL A 43 -7.06 -1.02 -9.62
CA VAL A 43 -7.48 -1.78 -8.42
C VAL A 43 -8.13 -0.89 -7.36
N ASN A 44 -7.81 0.40 -7.31
CA ASN A 44 -8.43 1.35 -6.38
C ASN A 44 -9.86 1.72 -6.79
N ASP A 45 -10.14 1.78 -8.09
CA ASP A 45 -11.42 2.22 -8.64
C ASP A 45 -12.39 1.08 -8.93
N ALA A 46 -11.93 -0.17 -8.83
CA ALA A 46 -12.78 -1.33 -9.01
C ALA A 46 -13.89 -1.39 -7.94
N GLU A 47 -15.14 -1.53 -8.38
CA GLU A 47 -16.31 -1.67 -7.49
C GLU A 47 -16.26 -2.97 -6.65
N ALA A 48 -15.58 -4.00 -7.16
CA ALA A 48 -15.37 -5.27 -6.47
C ALA A 48 -13.91 -5.42 -6.04
N GLU A 49 -13.65 -6.26 -5.03
CA GLU A 49 -12.28 -6.54 -4.60
C GLU A 49 -11.50 -7.24 -5.73
N VAL A 50 -10.57 -6.50 -6.33
CA VAL A 50 -9.65 -7.00 -7.36
C VAL A 50 -8.30 -7.30 -6.72
N SER A 51 -7.73 -8.45 -7.08
CA SER A 51 -6.44 -8.93 -6.60
C SER A 51 -5.63 -9.48 -7.77
N ILE A 52 -4.60 -8.76 -8.20
CA ILE A 52 -3.81 -9.09 -9.41
C ILE A 52 -2.43 -9.64 -9.00
N PRO A 53 -2.09 -10.90 -9.32
CA PRO A 53 -0.74 -11.41 -9.09
C PRO A 53 0.27 -10.61 -9.90
N VAL A 54 1.29 -10.08 -9.23
CA VAL A 54 2.35 -9.27 -9.86
C VAL A 54 3.69 -9.52 -9.18
N THR A 55 4.75 -9.41 -9.96
CA THR A 55 6.13 -9.42 -9.48
C THR A 55 6.83 -8.14 -9.92
N PHE A 56 7.37 -7.39 -8.98
CA PHE A 56 8.16 -6.17 -9.23
C PHE A 56 9.65 -6.45 -9.11
N THR A 57 10.45 -5.83 -9.97
CA THR A 57 11.92 -5.74 -9.83
C THR A 57 12.26 -4.41 -9.16
N ILE A 58 12.95 -4.47 -8.02
CA ILE A 58 13.29 -3.29 -7.20
C ILE A 58 14.68 -3.48 -6.60
N GLY A 59 15.64 -2.67 -7.03
CA GLY A 59 16.99 -2.66 -6.49
C GLY A 59 17.66 -4.04 -6.55
N GLY A 60 17.47 -4.75 -7.67
CA GLY A 60 18.00 -6.10 -7.88
C GLY A 60 17.27 -7.24 -7.16
N ASN A 61 16.19 -6.97 -6.43
CA ASN A 61 15.35 -7.99 -5.80
C ASN A 61 14.02 -8.15 -6.55
N LEU A 62 13.40 -9.32 -6.45
CA LEU A 62 12.04 -9.55 -6.95
C LEU A 62 11.05 -9.55 -5.79
N VAL A 63 10.05 -8.68 -5.84
CA VAL A 63 8.95 -8.63 -4.87
C VAL A 63 7.70 -9.17 -5.55
N SER A 64 7.25 -10.35 -5.14
CA SER A 64 6.08 -11.02 -5.72
C SER A 64 4.94 -11.05 -4.71
N GLY A 65 3.72 -10.75 -5.16
CA GLY A 65 2.52 -10.77 -4.33
C GLY A 65 1.26 -10.49 -5.15
N ASN A 66 0.18 -10.14 -4.48
CA ASN A 66 -1.08 -9.76 -5.12
C ASN A 66 -1.35 -8.27 -4.94
N LEU A 67 -1.38 -7.52 -6.05
CA LEU A 67 -1.77 -6.11 -6.07
C LEU A 67 -3.22 -5.97 -5.65
N ILE A 68 -3.45 -5.13 -4.64
CA ILE A 68 -4.74 -4.82 -4.06
C ILE A 68 -4.94 -3.32 -3.95
N SER A 69 -6.18 -2.90 -3.73
CA SER A 69 -6.52 -1.50 -3.48
C SER A 69 -5.85 -0.97 -2.22
N GLU A 70 -5.67 0.35 -2.18
CA GLU A 70 -5.21 1.07 -0.98
C GLU A 70 -6.17 0.84 0.20
N ALA A 71 -7.48 0.85 -0.05
CA ALA A 71 -8.48 0.58 0.98
C ALA A 71 -8.28 -0.82 1.60
N ALA A 72 -8.18 -1.86 0.77
CA ALA A 72 -7.92 -3.22 1.24
C ALA A 72 -6.57 -3.30 1.99
N TYR A 73 -5.54 -2.58 1.53
CA TYR A 73 -4.25 -2.54 2.22
C TYR A 73 -4.37 -1.95 3.62
N PHE A 74 -5.03 -0.80 3.78
CA PHE A 74 -5.20 -0.13 5.07
C PHE A 74 -6.08 -0.94 6.03
N GLU A 75 -7.12 -1.61 5.54
CA GLU A 75 -7.93 -2.53 6.35
C GLU A 75 -7.10 -3.69 6.91
N ASN A 76 -6.31 -4.34 6.06
CA ASN A 76 -5.41 -5.43 6.48
C ASN A 76 -4.31 -4.91 7.42
N LEU A 77 -3.77 -3.72 7.15
CA LEU A 77 -2.77 -3.07 7.99
C LEU A 77 -3.32 -2.76 9.38
N ALA A 78 -4.53 -2.19 9.45
CA ALA A 78 -5.23 -1.89 10.70
C ALA A 78 -5.48 -3.16 11.52
N SER A 79 -5.91 -4.24 10.86
CA SER A 79 -6.10 -5.54 11.50
C SER A 79 -4.77 -6.09 12.06
N ASN A 80 -3.71 -6.13 11.26
CA ASN A 80 -2.39 -6.62 11.67
C ASN A 80 -1.80 -5.80 12.81
N PHE A 81 -1.95 -4.47 12.76
CA PHE A 81 -1.50 -3.56 13.80
C PHE A 81 -2.25 -3.80 15.11
N ALA A 82 -3.58 -3.90 15.07
CA ALA A 82 -4.39 -4.14 16.25
C ALA A 82 -4.12 -5.50 16.90
N MET A 83 -3.74 -6.53 16.14
CA MET A 83 -3.35 -7.83 16.69
C MET A 83 -2.13 -7.75 17.62
N ALA A 84 -1.27 -6.75 17.47
CA ALA A 84 -0.12 -6.53 18.35
C ALA A 84 -0.48 -5.78 19.66
N LEU A 85 -1.72 -5.30 19.79
CA LEU A 85 -2.18 -4.51 20.94
C LEU A 85 -2.96 -5.38 21.95
N PRO A 86 -3.02 -4.97 23.23
CA PRO A 86 -3.93 -5.56 24.21
C PRO A 86 -5.38 -5.45 23.76
N ASP A 87 -6.24 -6.39 24.17
CA ASP A 87 -7.64 -6.45 23.74
C ASP A 87 -8.41 -5.13 23.94
N VAL A 88 -8.17 -4.44 25.06
CA VAL A 88 -8.81 -3.16 25.40
C VAL A 88 -8.47 -2.00 24.44
N ALA A 89 -7.39 -2.14 23.66
CA ALA A 89 -6.89 -1.11 22.76
C ALA A 89 -7.03 -1.48 21.27
N LYS A 90 -7.59 -2.65 20.94
CA LYS A 90 -7.69 -3.15 19.56
C LYS A 90 -8.51 -2.23 18.66
N ASP A 91 -9.68 -1.81 19.12
CA ASP A 91 -10.59 -0.97 18.32
C ASP A 91 -9.99 0.42 18.08
N ALA A 92 -9.45 1.06 19.13
CA ALA A 92 -8.73 2.33 19.01
C ALA A 92 -7.52 2.23 18.06
N GLY A 93 -6.79 1.10 18.09
CA GLY A 93 -5.68 0.84 17.19
C GLY A 93 -6.11 0.71 15.73
N LYS A 94 -7.23 0.02 15.45
CA LYS A 94 -7.80 -0.05 14.11
C LYS A 94 -8.23 1.32 13.61
N GLU A 95 -8.98 2.07 14.41
CA GLU A 95 -9.42 3.41 14.07
C GLU A 95 -8.25 4.35 13.78
N LEU A 96 -7.16 4.26 14.55
CA LEU A 96 -5.96 5.05 14.34
C LEU A 96 -5.33 4.78 12.96
N ILE A 97 -5.19 3.52 12.55
CA ILE A 97 -4.60 3.20 11.25
C ILE A 97 -5.54 3.59 10.10
N MET A 98 -6.84 3.32 10.22
CA MET A 98 -7.82 3.73 9.21
C MET A 98 -7.88 5.26 9.07
N ALA A 99 -7.66 5.99 10.16
CA ALA A 99 -7.57 7.45 10.17
C ALA A 99 -6.38 8.02 9.36
N LEU A 100 -5.36 7.21 9.07
CA LEU A 100 -4.20 7.58 8.26
C LEU A 100 -4.42 7.33 6.76
N GLN A 101 -5.46 6.61 6.38
CA GLN A 101 -5.79 6.38 4.98
C GLN A 101 -6.10 7.73 4.31
N PRO A 102 -5.42 8.08 3.20
CA PRO A 102 -5.75 9.27 2.43
C PRO A 102 -7.22 9.23 1.98
N LYS A 103 -7.92 10.36 2.12
CA LYS A 103 -9.24 10.49 1.52
C LYS A 103 -9.06 10.73 0.03
N LEU A 104 -9.45 9.76 -0.80
CA LEU A 104 -9.53 9.96 -2.24
C LEU A 104 -10.53 11.09 -2.50
N THR A 105 -10.09 12.14 -3.19
CA THR A 105 -10.99 13.18 -3.70
C THR A 105 -11.89 12.55 -4.78
N ALA A 106 -13.17 12.95 -4.79
CA ALA A 106 -14.16 12.43 -5.73
C ALA A 106 -14.00 13.02 -7.14
N ASP A 107 -13.31 14.15 -7.26
CA ASP A 107 -13.07 14.81 -8.54
C ASP A 107 -11.90 14.14 -9.28
N GLU A 108 -12.19 13.50 -10.42
CA GLU A 108 -11.19 12.82 -11.26
C GLU A 108 -10.05 13.74 -11.72
N ASP A 109 -10.33 15.01 -12.00
CA ASP A 109 -9.33 16.01 -12.42
C ASP A 109 -8.38 16.45 -11.29
N ASP A 110 -8.77 16.21 -10.04
CA ASP A 110 -8.00 16.52 -8.83
C ASP A 110 -7.52 15.26 -8.10
N ARG A 111 -7.65 14.08 -8.71
CA ARG A 111 -7.09 12.86 -8.13
C ARG A 111 -5.58 12.86 -8.32
N LEU A 112 -4.89 12.71 -7.19
CA LEU A 112 -3.45 12.53 -7.16
C LEU A 112 -3.08 11.21 -7.83
N ALA A 113 -2.09 11.28 -8.73
CA ALA A 113 -1.54 10.08 -9.35
C ALA A 113 -1.04 9.12 -8.26
N CYS A 114 -1.38 7.83 -8.40
CA CYS A 114 -0.91 6.80 -7.47
C CYS A 114 0.63 6.84 -7.42
N GLN A 115 1.19 6.91 -6.21
CA GLN A 115 2.65 6.89 -5.99
C GLN A 115 3.12 5.59 -5.37
N PHE A 116 2.17 4.79 -4.88
CA PHE A 116 2.46 3.56 -4.18
C PHE A 116 1.62 2.42 -4.75
N VAL A 117 2.23 1.25 -4.76
CA VAL A 117 1.56 -0.03 -5.00
C VAL A 117 1.50 -0.79 -3.68
N HIS A 118 0.41 -1.54 -3.50
CA HIS A 118 0.13 -2.27 -2.28
C HIS A 118 -0.08 -3.74 -2.61
N LEU A 119 0.70 -4.61 -2.00
CA LEU A 119 0.61 -6.04 -2.18
C LEU A 119 0.14 -6.73 -0.89
N LYS A 120 -0.75 -7.72 -1.04
CA LYS A 120 -0.96 -8.77 -0.03
C LYS A 120 -0.21 -10.04 -0.41
N ASN A 121 0.09 -10.86 0.60
CA ASN A 121 0.86 -12.11 0.46
C ASN A 121 2.21 -11.89 -0.25
N ALA A 122 2.84 -10.74 -0.01
CA ALA A 122 4.07 -10.35 -0.66
C ALA A 122 5.28 -11.06 -0.05
N GLN A 123 6.20 -11.43 -0.93
CA GLN A 123 7.45 -12.11 -0.61
C GLN A 123 8.59 -11.53 -1.44
N VAL A 124 9.78 -11.42 -0.84
CA VAL A 124 10.98 -10.89 -1.49
C VAL A 124 11.93 -12.03 -1.82
N PHE A 125 12.36 -12.10 -3.08
CA PHE A 125 13.32 -13.06 -3.61
C PHE A 125 14.63 -12.32 -3.91
N THR A 126 15.69 -12.71 -3.20
CA THR A 126 17.00 -12.04 -3.20
C THR A 126 18.11 -12.91 -3.80
N GLY A 127 17.75 -13.99 -4.51
CA GLY A 127 18.68 -15.03 -4.97
C GLY A 127 19.00 -16.12 -3.93
N ALA A 128 18.52 -15.97 -2.69
CA ALA A 128 18.51 -17.04 -1.70
C ALA A 128 17.54 -18.17 -2.10
N SER A 129 17.72 -19.37 -1.56
CA SER A 129 16.90 -20.55 -1.85
C SER A 129 15.46 -20.46 -1.34
N GLN A 130 15.15 -19.48 -0.48
CA GLN A 130 13.81 -19.25 0.06
C GLN A 130 13.47 -17.76 0.07
N PRO A 131 12.21 -17.38 -0.23
CA PRO A 131 11.75 -16.01 -0.12
C PRO A 131 11.69 -15.51 1.32
N VAL A 132 11.79 -14.20 1.49
CA VAL A 132 11.69 -13.52 2.79
C VAL A 132 10.58 -12.46 2.75
N PRO A 133 9.63 -12.46 3.70
CA PRO A 133 9.38 -13.51 4.68
C PRO A 133 8.92 -14.83 4.04
N SER A 134 9.06 -15.93 4.77
CA SER A 134 8.64 -17.28 4.31
C SER A 134 7.12 -17.41 4.18
N ILE A 135 6.37 -16.63 4.95
CA ILE A 135 4.92 -16.47 4.83
C ILE A 135 4.68 -15.06 4.31
N GLY A 136 3.89 -14.93 3.24
CA GLY A 136 3.60 -13.66 2.61
C GLY A 136 3.05 -12.61 3.59
N THR A 137 3.41 -11.35 3.37
CA THR A 137 3.01 -10.23 4.24
C THR A 137 2.43 -9.08 3.42
N LEU A 138 1.98 -8.01 4.10
CA LEU A 138 1.66 -6.77 3.43
C LEU A 138 2.93 -6.07 2.98
N TRP A 139 2.94 -5.58 1.75
CA TRP A 139 4.04 -4.78 1.24
C TRP A 139 3.53 -3.52 0.56
N ARG A 140 4.21 -2.40 0.82
CA ARG A 140 3.93 -1.10 0.22
C ARG A 140 5.20 -0.58 -0.42
N GLY A 141 5.17 -0.34 -1.73
CA GLY A 141 6.33 0.12 -2.50
C GLY A 141 6.07 1.42 -3.23
N LYS A 142 7.11 2.23 -3.37
CA LYS A 142 7.09 3.42 -4.22
C LYS A 142 7.12 2.99 -5.67
N ILE A 143 6.19 3.49 -6.49
CA ILE A 143 6.16 3.17 -7.92
C ILE A 143 7.41 3.72 -8.61
N SER A 144 7.92 4.88 -8.19
CA SER A 144 9.18 5.44 -8.70
C SER A 144 10.43 4.61 -8.41
N SER A 145 10.33 3.57 -7.59
CA SER A 145 11.41 2.60 -7.33
C SER A 145 11.24 1.29 -8.09
N VAL A 146 10.17 1.14 -8.88
CA VAL A 146 9.94 -0.05 -9.71
C VAL A 146 10.79 0.08 -10.98
N GLU A 147 11.73 -0.85 -11.14
CA GLU A 147 12.62 -0.92 -12.30
C GLU A 147 12.00 -1.75 -13.44
N GLY A 148 11.04 -2.63 -13.10
CA GLY A 148 10.28 -3.44 -14.04
C GLY A 148 9.24 -4.29 -13.32
N PHE A 149 8.32 -4.89 -14.07
CA PHE A 149 7.30 -5.77 -13.52
C PHE A 149 6.93 -6.91 -14.49
N SER A 150 6.34 -7.97 -13.94
CA SER A 150 5.64 -9.00 -14.69
C SER A 150 4.30 -9.33 -14.01
N LEU A 151 3.30 -9.71 -14.81
CA LEU A 151 2.08 -10.28 -14.27
C LEU A 151 2.30 -11.75 -13.91
N GLY A 152 1.77 -12.16 -12.76
CA GLY A 152 2.02 -13.47 -12.16
C GLY A 152 2.75 -13.37 -10.82
N SER A 153 2.67 -14.46 -10.05
CA SER A 153 3.39 -14.61 -8.79
C SER A 153 4.50 -15.65 -8.93
N LEU A 154 5.62 -15.39 -8.27
CA LEU A 154 6.68 -16.37 -8.07
C LEU A 154 6.28 -17.37 -6.99
N SER A 155 6.64 -18.62 -7.21
CA SER A 155 6.54 -19.69 -6.22
C SER A 155 7.87 -20.44 -6.15
N VAL A 156 8.18 -20.98 -4.97
CA VAL A 156 9.27 -21.94 -4.85
C VAL A 156 8.76 -23.25 -5.42
N ALA A 157 9.48 -23.82 -6.38
CA ALA A 157 9.14 -25.15 -6.90
C ALA A 157 9.17 -26.17 -5.75
N SER A 158 8.05 -26.85 -5.52
CA SER A 158 7.99 -27.98 -4.61
C SER A 158 8.94 -29.05 -5.15
N GLN A 159 10.02 -29.35 -4.42
CA GLN A 159 10.85 -30.52 -4.71
C GLN A 159 10.01 -31.75 -4.32
N ASN A 160 9.53 -32.47 -5.34
CA ASN A 160 8.98 -33.83 -5.20
C ASN A 160 10.12 -34.85 -5.13
#